data_AF-A0A9P0H483-F1
#
_entry.id   AF-A0A9P0H483-F1
#
_cell.length_a   1.000
_cell.length_b   1.000
_cell.length_c   1.000
_cell.angle_alpha   90.00
_cell.angle_beta   90.00
_cell.angle_gamma   90.00
#
_symmetry.space_group_name_H-M   'P 1'
#
loop_
_entity.id
_entity.type
_entity.pdbx_description
1 polymer ?
#
loop_
_entity_poly.entity_id
_entity_poly.type
_entity_poly.pdbx_seq_one_letter_code
_entity_poly.pdbx_strand_id
1 'polypeptide(L)'
;MPRPCRESYGDQKPPYSYISLTAMAIWSSPDKMLPLADIYRFISDRFPYYRRNTQRWQNSLRHNLSFNDCFVKIPRRPDRPGKGAYWTLHPAALDMFENGSFLRRRKRFKLPKPEEDKEKRKRPAPFSIESIMSDSRPAASKQLHYLPNLYGPFRFDSCK
;
A
#
# COMPACT_ATOMS: atom_id res chain seq x y z
N MET A 1 14.87 20.82 -15.40
CA MET A 1 13.48 21.30 -15.64
C MET A 1 13.09 22.25 -14.52
N PRO A 2 12.89 23.55 -14.81
CA PRO A 2 12.37 24.51 -13.83
C PRO A 2 10.96 24.08 -13.40
N ARG A 3 10.66 24.15 -12.10
CA ARG A 3 9.33 23.77 -11.61
C ARG A 3 8.33 24.86 -12.01
N PRO A 4 7.14 24.49 -12.51
CA PRO A 4 6.07 25.47 -12.71
C PRO A 4 5.76 26.14 -11.38
N CYS A 5 5.60 27.46 -11.43
CA CYS A 5 5.22 28.27 -10.27
C CYS A 5 3.85 27.79 -9.75
N ARG A 6 3.60 28.05 -8.48
CA ARG A 6 2.49 27.52 -7.64
C ARG A 6 1.08 27.71 -8.20
N GLU A 7 0.93 28.50 -9.27
CA GLU A 7 -0.33 28.94 -9.85
C GLU A 7 -0.78 28.01 -10.98
N SER A 8 -1.79 27.19 -10.66
CA SER A 8 -2.54 26.32 -11.57
C SER A 8 -1.84 25.04 -12.05
N TYR A 9 -1.73 24.06 -11.14
CA TYR A 9 -1.86 22.67 -11.58
C TYR A 9 -3.22 22.55 -12.27
N GLY A 10 -3.26 22.62 -13.60
CA GLY A 10 -4.51 22.52 -14.35
C GLY A 10 -5.14 21.12 -14.21
N ASP A 11 -5.76 20.64 -15.28
CA ASP A 11 -6.36 19.29 -15.32
C ASP A 11 -5.30 18.16 -15.41
N GLN A 12 -4.02 18.46 -15.21
CA GLN A 12 -2.95 17.46 -15.25
C GLN A 12 -2.69 16.83 -13.89
N LYS A 13 -2.32 15.55 -13.88
CA LYS A 13 -1.99 14.81 -12.66
C LYS A 13 -0.79 15.45 -11.96
N PRO A 14 -0.93 15.93 -10.71
CA PRO A 14 0.18 16.54 -9.99
C PRO A 14 1.32 15.55 -9.74
N PRO A 15 2.59 16.00 -9.70
CA PRO A 15 3.76 15.16 -9.44
C PRO A 15 3.92 14.83 -7.94
N TYR A 16 2.81 14.51 -7.27
CA TYR A 16 2.75 14.21 -5.84
C TYR A 16 2.19 12.80 -5.61
N SER A 17 2.79 12.08 -4.67
CA SER A 17 2.26 10.79 -4.22
C SER A 17 1.06 11.01 -3.28
N TYR A 18 0.19 10.00 -3.12
CA TYR A 18 -0.90 10.08 -2.13
C TYR A 18 -0.40 10.32 -0.71
N ILE A 19 0.81 9.83 -0.37
CA ILE A 19 1.48 10.12 0.90
C ILE A 19 1.74 11.62 1.02
N SER A 20 2.35 12.21 -0.02
CA SER A 20 2.65 13.63 -0.07
C SER A 20 1.39 14.49 0.00
N LEU A 21 0.33 14.10 -0.73
CA LEU A 21 -0.96 14.80 -0.72
C LEU A 21 -1.60 14.80 0.68
N THR A 22 -1.60 13.64 1.33
CA THR A 22 -2.14 13.48 2.68
C THR A 22 -1.32 14.27 3.70
N ALA A 23 0.02 14.21 3.61
CA ALA A 23 0.90 14.97 4.49
C ALA A 23 0.71 16.48 4.33
N MET A 24 0.55 16.99 3.10
CA MET A 24 0.24 18.41 2.86
C MET A 24 -1.09 18.82 3.48
N ALA A 25 -2.12 17.97 3.39
CA ALA A 25 -3.42 18.24 4.00
C ALA A 25 -3.29 18.35 5.52
N ILE A 26 -2.69 17.35 6.16
CA ILE A 26 -2.48 17.31 7.61
C ILE A 26 -1.62 18.50 8.06
N TRP A 27 -0.56 18.83 7.33
CA TRP A 27 0.32 19.95 7.64
C TRP A 27 -0.37 21.32 7.57
N SER A 28 -1.35 21.47 6.66
CA SER A 28 -2.14 22.69 6.52
C SER A 28 -3.11 22.92 7.68
N SER A 29 -3.47 21.87 8.42
CA SER A 29 -4.34 21.99 9.59
C SER A 29 -3.57 22.57 10.79
N PRO A 30 -4.24 23.36 11.65
CA PRO A 30 -3.63 23.87 12.87
C PRO A 30 -3.31 22.73 13.86
N ASP A 31 -4.21 21.75 13.97
CA ASP A 31 -4.11 20.66 14.95
C ASP A 31 -3.22 19.49 14.49
N LYS A 32 -2.61 19.59 13.29
CA LYS A 32 -1.84 18.51 12.65
C LYS A 32 -2.59 17.16 12.61
N MET A 33 -3.92 17.22 12.52
CA MET A 33 -4.78 16.07 12.39
C MET A 33 -6.04 16.44 11.61
N LEU A 34 -6.50 15.56 10.73
CA LEU A 34 -7.70 15.78 9.92
C LEU A 34 -8.51 14.51 9.79
N PRO A 35 -9.85 14.59 9.75
CA PRO A 35 -10.68 13.47 9.37
C PRO A 35 -10.51 13.17 7.87
N LEU A 36 -10.83 11.94 7.48
CA LEU A 36 -10.72 11.48 6.09
C LEU A 36 -11.49 12.37 5.10
N ALA A 37 -12.65 12.88 5.49
CA ALA A 37 -13.47 13.76 4.67
C ALA A 37 -12.75 15.07 4.32
N ASP A 38 -12.03 15.67 5.28
CA ASP A 38 -11.29 16.90 5.06
C ASP A 38 -10.06 16.69 4.19
N ILE A 39 -9.42 15.52 4.28
CA ILE A 39 -8.32 15.15 3.38
C ILE A 39 -8.83 15.09 1.94
N TYR A 40 -10.04 14.55 1.70
CA TYR A 40 -10.63 14.53 0.37
C TYR A 40 -10.88 15.93 -0.17
N ARG A 41 -11.50 16.79 0.65
CA ARG A 41 -11.80 18.19 0.29
C ARG A 41 -10.52 18.97 -0.02
N PHE A 42 -9.50 18.90 0.85
CA PHE A 42 -8.23 19.59 0.64
C PHE A 42 -7.59 19.24 -0.72
N ILE A 43 -7.60 17.95 -1.08
CA ILE A 43 -7.00 17.49 -2.34
C ILE A 43 -7.81 17.94 -3.54
N SER A 44 -9.15 17.81 -3.51
CA SER A 44 -10.01 18.23 -4.63
C SER A 44 -10.01 19.75 -4.84
N ASP A 45 -9.85 20.51 -3.77
CA ASP A 45 -9.86 21.97 -3.82
C ASP A 45 -8.55 22.49 -4.41
N ARG A 46 -7.41 21.95 -3.97
CA ARG A 46 -6.06 22.32 -4.44
C ARG A 46 -5.72 21.79 -5.82
N PHE A 47 -6.23 20.63 -6.20
CA PHE A 47 -5.85 19.94 -7.44
C PHE A 47 -7.10 19.55 -8.22
N PRO A 48 -7.51 20.38 -9.21
CA PRO A 48 -8.71 20.14 -10.02
C PRO A 48 -8.77 18.75 -10.66
N TYR A 49 -7.61 18.16 -11.01
CA TYR A 49 -7.49 16.79 -11.51
C TYR A 49 -8.28 15.75 -10.69
N TYR A 50 -8.32 15.88 -9.36
CA TYR A 50 -8.98 14.92 -8.47
C TYR A 50 -10.48 15.17 -8.25
N ARG A 51 -11.05 16.23 -8.85
CA ARG A 51 -12.51 16.48 -8.77
C ARG A 51 -13.30 15.46 -9.58
N ARG A 52 -12.71 14.95 -10.66
CA ARG A 52 -13.30 13.89 -11.49
C ARG A 52 -12.96 12.51 -10.91
N ASN A 53 -13.87 11.55 -11.10
CA ASN A 53 -13.65 10.13 -10.79
C ASN A 53 -13.21 9.85 -9.33
N THR A 54 -13.95 10.45 -8.38
CA THR A 54 -13.61 10.49 -6.94
C THR A 54 -13.39 9.12 -6.31
N GLN A 55 -14.20 8.13 -6.67
CA GLN A 55 -14.16 6.80 -6.08
C GLN A 55 -12.79 6.09 -6.25
N ARG A 56 -12.17 6.20 -7.42
CA ARG A 56 -10.92 5.48 -7.75
C ARG A 56 -9.73 5.98 -6.93
N TRP A 57 -9.52 7.29 -6.91
CA TRP A 57 -8.37 7.86 -6.20
C TRP A 57 -8.60 7.86 -4.68
N GLN A 58 -9.84 8.03 -4.21
CA GLN A 58 -10.15 7.91 -2.79
C GLN A 58 -9.91 6.50 -2.27
N ASN A 59 -10.19 5.46 -3.07
CA ASN A 59 -9.86 4.08 -2.70
C ASN A 59 -8.35 3.91 -2.53
N SER A 60 -7.59 4.38 -3.52
CA SER A 60 -6.13 4.40 -3.43
C SER A 60 -5.65 5.16 -2.19
N LEU A 61 -6.27 6.30 -1.85
CA LEU A 61 -5.89 7.10 -0.69
C LEU A 61 -6.18 6.38 0.64
N ARG A 62 -7.34 5.74 0.78
CA ARG A 62 -7.69 4.94 1.98
C ARG A 62 -6.73 3.77 2.18
N HIS A 63 -6.36 3.10 1.10
CA HIS A 63 -5.33 2.07 1.14
C HIS A 63 -3.99 2.64 1.65
N ASN A 64 -3.58 3.81 1.15
CA ASN A 64 -2.33 4.45 1.60
C ASN A 64 -2.33 4.81 3.09
N LEU A 65 -3.45 5.30 3.63
CA LEU A 65 -3.58 5.63 5.06
C LEU A 65 -3.39 4.40 5.96
N SER A 66 -3.93 3.26 5.55
CA SER A 66 -3.83 2.03 6.34
C SER A 66 -2.52 1.27 6.11
N PHE A 67 -1.92 1.42 4.93
CA PHE A 67 -0.71 0.70 4.54
C PHE A 67 0.57 1.35 5.06
N ASN A 68 0.60 2.67 5.28
CA ASN A 68 1.84 3.37 5.64
C ASN A 68 1.85 3.78 7.11
N ASP A 69 2.88 3.33 7.82
CA ASP A 69 3.14 3.64 9.23
C ASP A 69 3.34 5.14 9.53
N CYS A 70 3.50 5.96 8.48
CA CYS A 70 3.53 7.41 8.62
C CYS A 70 2.20 7.97 9.14
N PHE A 71 1.08 7.29 8.91
CA PHE A 71 -0.24 7.76 9.27
C PHE A 71 -0.78 6.97 10.46
N VAL A 72 -1.21 7.69 11.48
CA VAL A 72 -1.77 7.12 12.70
C VAL A 72 -3.25 7.48 12.78
N LYS A 73 -4.09 6.49 13.10
CA LYS A 73 -5.52 6.65 13.31
C LYS A 73 -5.78 6.97 14.78
N ILE A 74 -6.33 8.15 15.05
CA ILE A 74 -6.69 8.61 16.39
C ILE A 74 -8.21 8.49 16.58
N PRO A 75 -8.70 7.74 17.58
CA PRO A 75 -10.12 7.66 17.87
C PRO A 75 -10.65 9.03 18.28
N ARG A 76 -11.90 9.33 17.91
CA ARG A 76 -12.55 10.57 18.37
C ARG A 76 -12.90 10.43 19.85
N ARG A 77 -12.87 11.55 20.56
CA ARG A 77 -13.34 11.61 21.94
C ARG A 77 -14.85 11.31 21.98
N PRO A 78 -15.33 10.62 23.04
CA PRO A 78 -16.72 10.21 23.16
C PRO A 78 -17.69 11.39 23.36
N ASP A 79 -17.17 12.56 23.75
CA ASP A 79 -17.92 13.81 23.94
C ASP A 79 -18.37 14.46 22.62
N ARG A 80 -17.73 14.16 21.49
CA ARG A 80 -18.05 14.71 20.18
C ARG A 80 -18.45 13.63 19.19
N PRO A 81 -19.75 13.23 19.16
CA PRO A 81 -20.22 12.28 18.18
C PRO A 81 -20.01 12.84 16.75
N GLY A 82 -19.41 12.03 15.89
CA GLY A 82 -19.35 12.32 14.47
C GLY A 82 -18.49 11.33 13.71
N LYS A 83 -18.52 11.46 12.39
CA LYS A 83 -18.15 10.39 11.47
C LYS A 83 -16.63 10.19 11.39
N GLY A 84 -16.21 8.94 11.63
CA GLY A 84 -14.87 8.46 11.33
C GLY A 84 -13.86 8.71 12.46
N ALA A 85 -12.58 8.56 12.14
CA ALA A 85 -11.46 8.81 13.02
C ALA A 85 -10.61 9.98 12.49
N TYR A 86 -9.77 10.55 13.34
CA TYR A 86 -8.76 11.52 12.91
C TYR A 86 -7.54 10.78 12.37
N TRP A 87 -6.93 11.34 11.34
CA TRP A 87 -5.65 10.89 10.81
C TRP A 87 -4.60 11.95 11.09
N THR A 88 -3.49 11.51 11.66
CA THR A 88 -2.33 12.36 11.95
C THR A 88 -1.07 11.72 11.38
N LEU A 89 0.00 12.51 11.31
CA LEU A 89 1.33 12.02 10.97
C LEU A 89 2.01 11.52 12.25
N HIS A 90 2.73 10.40 12.13
CA HIS A 90 3.59 9.93 13.20
C HIS A 90 4.67 10.99 13.52
N PRO A 91 5.05 11.23 14.78
CA PRO A 91 6.04 12.25 15.14
C PRO A 91 7.37 12.08 14.40
N ALA A 92 7.91 10.86 14.35
CA ALA A 92 9.12 10.55 13.55
C ALA A 92 8.97 10.75 12.03
N ALA A 93 7.74 10.96 11.54
CA ALA A 93 7.45 11.29 10.16
C ALA A 93 7.17 12.77 9.92
N LEU A 94 6.92 13.57 10.96
CA LEU A 94 6.70 15.02 10.83
C LEU A 94 7.96 15.70 10.27
N ASP A 95 9.12 15.41 10.86
CA ASP A 95 10.42 15.98 10.48
C ASP A 95 10.78 15.69 9.00
N MET A 96 10.28 14.57 8.46
CA MET A 96 10.51 14.20 7.05
C MET A 96 9.79 15.13 6.06
N PHE A 97 8.74 15.84 6.50
CA PHE A 97 7.93 16.72 5.66
C PHE A 97 8.11 18.21 6.01
N GLU A 98 8.76 18.52 7.13
CA GLU A 98 9.01 19.87 7.62
C GLU A 98 9.89 20.69 6.66
N ASN A 99 10.92 20.07 6.07
CA ASN A 99 11.84 20.73 5.12
C ASN A 99 11.30 20.85 3.68
N GLY A 100 9.99 20.70 3.47
CA GLY A 100 9.35 20.93 2.16
C GLY A 100 9.59 19.83 1.11
N SER A 101 10.20 18.70 1.47
CA SER A 101 10.40 17.55 0.57
C SER A 101 9.12 16.70 0.44
N PHE A 102 8.13 17.23 -0.27
CA PHE A 102 6.91 16.49 -0.64
C PHE A 102 7.12 15.58 -1.87
N LEU A 103 8.34 15.47 -2.38
CA LEU A 103 8.67 14.62 -3.51
C LEU A 103 8.64 13.14 -3.15
N ARG A 104 8.38 12.30 -4.15
CA ARG A 104 8.37 10.85 -4.00
C ARG A 104 9.77 10.35 -3.62
N ARG A 105 9.95 9.92 -2.37
CA ARG A 105 11.18 9.27 -1.89
C ARG A 105 11.33 7.87 -2.47
N ARG A 106 12.58 7.47 -2.77
CA ARG A 106 12.92 6.12 -3.25
C ARG A 106 12.87 5.06 -2.13
N LYS A 107 13.15 5.43 -0.87
CA LYS A 107 13.12 4.53 0.29
C LYS A 107 11.86 4.77 1.13
N ARG A 108 11.09 3.70 1.38
CA ARG A 108 9.87 3.73 2.19
C ARG A 108 10.22 3.91 3.67
N PHE A 109 9.50 4.80 4.36
CA PHE A 109 9.58 4.90 5.81
C PHE A 109 8.94 3.66 6.44
N LYS A 110 9.66 3.05 7.38
CA LYS A 110 9.17 1.97 8.22
C LYS A 110 9.50 2.36 9.65
N LEU A 111 8.53 2.30 10.54
CA LEU A 111 8.84 2.43 11.96
C LEU A 111 9.74 1.26 12.36
N PRO A 112 10.81 1.48 13.14
CA PRO A 112 11.52 0.40 13.77
C PRO A 112 10.52 -0.33 14.67
N LYS A 113 10.15 -1.57 14.30
CA LYS A 113 9.32 -2.40 15.17
C LYS A 113 10.09 -2.66 16.47
N PRO A 114 9.45 -2.57 17.65
CA PRO A 114 10.07 -3.09 18.86
C PRO A 114 10.45 -4.55 18.64
N GLU A 115 11.68 -4.89 18.99
CA GLU A 115 12.37 -6.17 18.81
C GLU A 115 11.77 -7.30 19.67
N GLU A 116 10.49 -7.65 19.50
CA GLU A 116 9.90 -8.82 20.18
C GLU A 116 9.66 -10.03 19.25
N ASP A 117 9.93 -9.90 17.94
CA ASP A 117 9.64 -10.93 16.93
C ASP A 117 10.86 -11.68 16.39
N LYS A 118 12.05 -11.55 17.02
CA LYS A 118 13.22 -12.38 16.65
C LYS A 118 13.22 -13.76 17.31
N GLU A 119 12.56 -13.94 18.44
CA GLU A 119 12.57 -15.20 19.19
C GLU A 119 11.67 -16.29 18.55
N LYS A 120 10.59 -15.90 17.84
CA LYS A 120 9.64 -16.88 17.25
C LYS A 120 10.12 -17.51 15.95
N ARG A 121 11.14 -16.94 15.30
CA ARG A 121 11.68 -17.46 14.01
C ARG A 121 12.80 -18.50 14.18
N LYS A 122 13.22 -18.81 15.42
CA LYS A 122 14.23 -19.81 15.74
C LYS A 122 13.66 -21.13 16.30
N ARG A 123 12.39 -21.46 16.08
CA ARG A 123 11.96 -22.84 16.33
C ARG A 123 12.41 -23.70 15.15
N PRO A 124 13.37 -24.64 15.31
CA PRO A 124 13.62 -25.63 14.27
C PRO A 124 12.33 -26.43 14.06
N ALA A 125 12.08 -26.81 12.80
CA ALA A 125 10.98 -27.70 12.44
C ALA A 125 11.02 -28.97 13.33
N PRO A 126 9.87 -29.56 13.71
CA PRO A 126 9.88 -30.83 14.40
C PRO A 126 10.67 -31.85 13.55
N PHE A 127 11.65 -32.46 14.19
CA PHE A 127 12.57 -33.42 13.60
C PHE A 127 11.77 -34.67 13.18
N SER A 128 11.56 -34.87 11.88
CA SER A 128 10.95 -36.10 11.36
C SER A 128 11.93 -37.26 11.51
N ILE A 129 11.60 -38.23 12.36
CA ILE A 129 12.34 -39.48 12.57
C ILE A 129 11.99 -40.44 11.43
N GLU A 130 12.46 -40.17 10.22
CA GLU A 130 12.24 -41.11 9.10
C GLU A 130 13.48 -41.23 8.20
N SER A 131 14.65 -41.32 8.83
CA SER A 131 15.91 -41.61 8.12
C SER A 131 16.77 -42.61 8.90
N ILE A 132 16.19 -43.78 9.17
CA ILE A 132 16.96 -44.95 9.56
C ILE A 132 16.33 -46.18 8.91
N MET A 133 16.67 -46.43 7.65
CA MET A 133 16.98 -47.77 7.12
C MET A 133 17.36 -47.64 5.64
N SER A 134 18.61 -47.98 5.39
CA SER A 134 19.34 -48.02 4.13
C SER A 134 18.95 -49.21 3.25
N ASP A 135 19.16 -49.01 1.96
CA ASP A 135 19.52 -49.99 0.93
C ASP A 135 18.52 -51.11 0.55
N SER A 136 18.10 -51.06 -0.72
CA SER A 136 18.40 -52.11 -1.71
C SER A 136 17.81 -51.73 -3.09
N ARG A 137 18.70 -51.51 -4.07
CA ARG A 137 18.43 -51.63 -5.53
C ARG A 137 18.37 -53.14 -5.90
N PRO A 138 17.66 -53.57 -6.97
CA PRO A 138 18.11 -53.41 -8.38
C PRO A 138 16.96 -53.20 -9.42
N ALA A 139 17.13 -52.40 -10.48
CA ALA A 139 17.63 -52.65 -11.85
C ALA A 139 16.56 -53.12 -12.89
N ALA A 140 16.73 -52.64 -14.14
CA ALA A 140 16.03 -52.99 -15.40
C ALA A 140 14.61 -52.40 -15.61
N SER A 141 14.11 -52.00 -16.79
CA SER A 141 14.65 -51.83 -18.15
C SER A 141 13.57 -51.15 -19.04
N LYS A 142 14.01 -50.51 -20.14
CA LYS A 142 13.36 -50.44 -21.48
C LYS A 142 12.04 -49.64 -21.72
N GLN A 143 12.22 -48.57 -22.51
CA GLN A 143 11.74 -48.41 -23.91
C GLN A 143 10.47 -47.58 -24.20
N LEU A 144 10.66 -46.60 -25.08
CA LEU A 144 9.70 -45.81 -25.86
C LEU A 144 8.72 -46.70 -26.65
N HIS A 145 7.48 -46.22 -26.90
CA HIS A 145 6.83 -46.19 -28.23
C HIS A 145 5.42 -45.52 -28.20
N TYR A 146 5.23 -44.53 -29.09
CA TYR A 146 4.04 -44.21 -29.94
C TYR A 146 2.64 -43.79 -29.39
N LEU A 147 2.32 -42.48 -29.60
CA LEU A 147 1.12 -41.77 -30.15
C LEU A 147 -0.27 -42.47 -30.34
N PRO A 148 -1.37 -41.74 -30.71
CA PRO A 148 -1.96 -40.46 -30.26
C PRO A 148 -3.51 -40.54 -30.04
N ASN A 149 -4.16 -39.41 -29.71
CA ASN A 149 -5.31 -38.81 -30.45
C ASN A 149 -6.53 -38.29 -29.63
N LEU A 150 -7.12 -37.21 -30.15
CA LEU A 150 -8.49 -36.67 -30.03
C LEU A 150 -8.94 -36.01 -28.71
N TYR A 151 -8.94 -34.68 -28.67
CA TYR A 151 -10.15 -33.85 -28.87
C TYR A 151 -9.78 -32.36 -28.92
N GLY A 152 -10.28 -31.67 -29.95
CA GLY A 152 -10.05 -30.25 -30.25
C GLY A 152 -10.99 -29.28 -29.51
N PRO A 153 -10.93 -27.97 -29.89
CA PRO A 153 -11.34 -26.85 -29.05
C PRO A 153 -12.78 -26.36 -29.34
N PHE A 154 -13.46 -25.83 -28.32
CA PHE A 154 -14.67 -25.01 -28.49
C PHE A 154 -14.39 -23.57 -28.09
N ARG A 155 -14.27 -22.69 -29.10
CA ARG A 155 -14.63 -21.27 -29.02
C ARG A 155 -16.13 -21.14 -29.24
N PHE A 156 -16.80 -20.19 -28.58
CA PHE A 156 -17.69 -19.26 -29.28
C PHE A 156 -17.90 -17.97 -28.48
N ASP A 157 -17.70 -16.85 -29.19
CA ASP A 157 -18.08 -15.47 -28.90
C ASP A 157 -19.57 -15.31 -28.52
N SER A 158 -19.93 -14.25 -27.77
CA SER A 158 -20.59 -13.08 -28.39
C SER A 158 -20.89 -11.97 -27.38
N CYS A 159 -20.65 -10.75 -27.86
CA CYS A 159 -20.89 -9.46 -27.24
C CYS A 159 -22.34 -9.01 -27.48
N LYS A 160 -22.92 -8.26 -26.55
CA LYS A 160 -24.09 -7.40 -26.79
C LYS A 160 -23.97 -6.15 -25.92
#